data_AF-A0A7Y8KVJ1-F1
#
_entry.id   AF-A0A7Y8KVJ1-F1
#
_cell.length_a   1.000
_cell.length_b   1.000
_cell.length_c   1.000
_cell.angle_alpha   90.00
_cell.angle_beta   90.00
_cell.angle_gamma   90.00
#
_symmetry.space_group_name_H-M   'P 1'
#
loop_
_entity.id
_entity.type
_entity.pdbx_description
1 polymer ?
#
loop_
_entity_poly.entity_id
_entity_poly.type
_entity_poly.pdbx_seq_one_letter_code
_entity_poly.pdbx_strand_id
1 'polypeptide(L)'
;MSKMNFTLRSVCLFGVVAALASCGGGGGDAGDSAEFAAVPDAVNIKAGDGDLSCQGTAGIQTTFTIVGGQPPFRIVNSFPQYLFLDRTEVSGQDPKFKVTTLTGCGEDLTILVLDQHSRSATVAFTVEKGDEITE
;
A
#
# COMPACT_ATOMS: atom_id res chain seq x y z
N MET A 1 30.05 62.68 21.59
CA MET A 1 29.77 61.48 22.41
C MET A 1 29.84 60.24 21.52
N SER A 2 30.59 59.25 22.00
CA SER A 2 30.86 57.89 21.50
C SER A 2 31.30 57.65 20.04
N LYS A 3 32.63 57.50 19.92
CA LYS A 3 33.34 56.58 19.02
C LYS A 3 33.01 55.12 19.36
N MET A 4 33.00 54.24 18.37
CA MET A 4 33.55 52.88 18.51
C MET A 4 33.92 52.27 17.16
N ASN A 5 35.23 52.22 16.92
CA ASN A 5 35.89 51.36 15.93
C ASN A 5 36.15 49.99 16.59
N PHE A 6 35.93 48.87 15.90
CA PHE A 6 36.62 47.63 16.24
C PHE A 6 36.73 46.66 15.04
N THR A 7 37.82 46.85 14.30
CA THR A 7 38.79 45.86 13.83
C THR A 7 38.36 44.43 13.45
N LEU A 8 38.53 44.18 12.15
CA LEU A 8 38.69 42.92 11.41
C LEU A 8 39.71 41.94 12.02
N ARG A 9 39.38 40.64 12.12
CA ARG A 9 40.41 39.58 12.22
C ARG A 9 39.93 38.18 11.77
N SER A 10 40.67 37.65 10.78
CA SER A 10 41.03 36.25 10.52
C SER A 10 40.00 35.11 10.54
N VAL A 11 39.77 34.59 9.32
CA VAL A 11 39.77 33.18 8.85
C VAL A 11 40.16 32.10 9.88
N CYS A 12 39.32 31.06 9.99
CA CYS A 12 39.73 29.66 10.15
C CYS A 12 38.65 28.71 9.59
N LEU A 13 39.02 27.93 8.57
CA LEU A 13 38.39 26.67 8.18
C LEU A 13 38.27 25.74 9.40
N PHE A 14 37.21 24.94 9.49
CA PHE A 14 37.23 23.48 9.66
C PHE A 14 35.79 22.96 9.78
N GLY A 15 35.40 22.06 8.89
CA GLY A 15 34.09 21.42 8.88
C GLY A 15 33.88 20.56 10.11
N VAL A 16 32.73 20.74 10.77
CA VAL A 16 32.24 19.83 11.80
C VAL A 16 30.94 19.25 11.28
N VAL A 17 31.01 18.00 10.84
CA VAL A 17 29.86 17.12 10.61
C VAL A 17 29.29 16.81 12.00
N ALA A 18 28.29 17.58 12.42
CA ALA A 18 27.50 17.25 13.60
C ALA A 18 26.50 16.16 13.21
N ALA A 19 26.82 14.93 13.58
CA ALA A 19 25.88 13.82 13.56
C ALA A 19 24.65 14.20 14.38
N LEU A 20 23.48 14.17 13.75
CA LEU A 20 22.18 14.23 14.41
C LEU A 20 22.08 13.01 15.33
N ALA A 21 22.41 13.19 16.60
CA ALA A 21 21.95 12.32 17.66
C ALA A 21 20.42 12.45 17.73
N SER A 22 19.72 11.67 16.90
CA SER A 22 18.29 11.42 17.00
C SER A 22 18.05 10.61 18.28
N CYS A 23 17.88 11.32 19.40
CA CYS A 23 17.27 10.75 20.59
C CYS A 23 15.77 10.70 20.32
N GLY A 24 15.33 9.68 19.57
CA GLY A 24 13.93 9.38 19.31
C GLY A 24 13.25 9.02 20.64
N GLY A 25 12.54 9.98 21.20
CA GLY A 25 11.56 9.74 22.24
C GLY A 25 10.34 9.04 21.65
N GLY A 26 9.77 8.10 22.41
CA GLY A 26 8.55 7.40 22.04
C GLY A 26 8.23 6.29 23.03
N GLY A 27 7.94 6.67 24.28
CA GLY A 27 7.40 5.77 25.27
C GLY A 27 5.88 5.71 25.16
N GLY A 28 5.35 4.49 25.12
CA GLY A 28 3.95 4.17 25.35
C GLY A 28 3.12 4.09 24.07
N ASP A 29 3.05 2.90 23.47
CA ASP A 29 1.98 2.55 22.53
C ASP A 29 0.67 2.41 23.33
N ALA A 30 0.13 3.56 23.72
CA ALA A 30 -1.23 3.70 24.14
C ALA A 30 -2.11 3.47 22.91
N GLY A 31 -2.54 2.23 22.68
CA GLY A 31 -3.62 1.87 21.77
C GLY A 31 -3.50 2.48 20.38
N ASP A 32 -2.56 1.98 19.58
CA ASP A 32 -2.46 2.32 18.16
C ASP A 32 -3.83 2.04 17.51
N SER A 33 -4.53 3.12 17.15
CA SER A 33 -5.72 3.02 16.33
C SER A 33 -5.23 2.55 14.98
N ALA A 34 -5.24 1.22 14.77
CA ALA A 34 -4.66 0.59 13.60
C ALA A 34 -5.01 1.40 12.33
N GLU A 35 -3.99 1.78 11.58
CA GLU A 35 -4.14 2.57 10.36
C GLU A 35 -5.15 1.91 9.43
N PHE A 36 -5.99 2.71 8.78
CA PHE A 36 -7.03 2.19 7.89
C PHE A 36 -6.38 1.50 6.68
N ALA A 37 -6.54 0.18 6.59
CA ALA A 37 -5.90 -0.65 5.58
C ALA A 37 -6.77 -1.86 5.20
N ALA A 38 -6.46 -2.48 4.07
CA ALA A 38 -6.96 -3.80 3.69
C ALA A 38 -5.76 -4.75 3.59
N VAL A 39 -5.87 -5.92 4.20
CA VAL A 39 -4.77 -6.90 4.32
C VAL A 39 -5.16 -8.20 3.60
N PRO A 40 -4.32 -8.73 2.70
CA PRO A 40 -3.08 -8.12 2.20
C PRO A 40 -3.33 -6.86 1.35
N ASP A 41 -2.33 -5.97 1.25
CA ASP A 41 -2.39 -4.73 0.47
C ASP A 41 -1.91 -4.93 -0.99
N ALA A 42 -1.24 -6.05 -1.28
CA ALA A 42 -0.81 -6.43 -2.61
C ALA A 42 -0.98 -7.95 -2.87
N VAL A 43 -1.29 -8.30 -4.12
CA VAL A 43 -1.37 -9.69 -4.60
C VAL A 43 -0.66 -9.80 -5.94
N ASN A 44 0.33 -10.67 -6.02
CA ASN A 44 1.04 -10.99 -7.26
C ASN A 44 0.67 -12.40 -7.70
N ILE A 45 0.23 -12.53 -8.94
CA ILE A 45 -0.20 -13.79 -9.56
C ILE A 45 0.63 -13.97 -10.82
N LYS A 46 1.31 -15.11 -10.91
CA LYS A 46 2.01 -15.52 -12.12
C LYS A 46 1.27 -16.69 -12.75
N ALA A 47 1.00 -16.62 -14.05
CA ALA A 47 0.48 -17.75 -14.79
C ALA A 47 1.49 -18.91 -14.78
N GLY A 48 1.02 -20.14 -14.96
CA GLY A 48 1.92 -21.31 -15.02
C GLY A 48 2.88 -21.23 -16.22
N ASP A 49 4.03 -21.88 -16.11
CA ASP A 49 5.02 -21.91 -17.19
C ASP A 49 4.39 -22.37 -18.52
N GLY A 50 4.75 -21.68 -19.60
CA GLY A 50 4.15 -21.87 -20.92
C GLY A 50 2.81 -21.13 -21.14
N ASP A 51 2.16 -20.59 -20.11
CA ASP A 51 0.98 -19.73 -20.28
C ASP A 51 1.39 -18.27 -20.46
N LEU A 52 1.71 -17.93 -21.71
CA LEU A 52 2.08 -16.57 -22.12
C LEU A 52 0.88 -15.62 -22.21
N SER A 53 -0.33 -16.12 -21.98
CA SER A 53 -1.61 -15.44 -22.23
C SER A 53 -2.47 -15.22 -20.98
N CYS A 54 -1.98 -15.65 -19.81
CA CYS A 54 -2.70 -15.62 -18.53
C CYS A 54 -4.11 -16.24 -18.60
N GLN A 55 -4.26 -17.34 -19.35
CA GLN A 55 -5.54 -18.06 -19.44
C GLN A 55 -5.79 -18.89 -18.17
N GLY A 56 -4.73 -19.41 -17.55
CA GLY A 56 -4.75 -20.21 -16.34
C GLY A 56 -4.82 -19.43 -15.04
N THR A 57 -4.87 -18.09 -15.08
CA THR A 57 -4.93 -17.24 -13.87
C THR A 57 -6.36 -17.03 -13.36
N ALA A 58 -7.39 -17.45 -14.10
CA ALA A 58 -8.77 -17.29 -13.69
C ALA A 58 -9.16 -18.19 -12.51
N GLY A 59 -10.03 -17.67 -11.63
CA GLY A 59 -10.59 -18.42 -10.50
C GLY A 59 -9.74 -18.39 -9.23
N ILE A 60 -8.58 -17.71 -9.23
CA ILE A 60 -7.78 -17.54 -8.02
C ILE A 60 -8.52 -16.58 -7.09
N GLN A 61 -8.85 -17.06 -5.89
CA GLN A 61 -9.60 -16.31 -4.89
C GLN A 61 -8.69 -15.85 -3.75
N THR A 62 -8.68 -14.55 -3.51
CA THR A 62 -7.99 -13.95 -2.36
C THR A 62 -9.01 -13.32 -1.41
N THR A 63 -8.84 -13.57 -0.11
CA THR A 63 -9.68 -12.96 0.94
C THR A 63 -8.91 -11.82 1.59
N PHE A 64 -9.57 -10.68 1.70
CA PHE A 64 -9.03 -9.47 2.32
C PHE A 64 -9.75 -9.20 3.63
N THR A 65 -9.00 -8.70 4.62
CA THR A 65 -9.55 -8.23 5.90
C THR A 65 -9.30 -6.73 6.01
N ILE A 66 -10.34 -5.97 6.31
CA ILE A 66 -10.23 -4.53 6.55
C ILE A 66 -9.84 -4.31 8.01
N VAL A 67 -8.79 -3.53 8.24
CA VAL A 67 -8.28 -3.16 9.55
C VAL A 67 -8.39 -1.65 9.72
N GLY A 68 -8.82 -1.19 10.90
CA GLY A 68 -9.07 0.22 11.15
C GLY A 68 -10.27 0.77 10.38
N GLY A 69 -10.37 2.09 10.28
CA GLY A 69 -11.48 2.75 9.57
C GLY A 69 -12.80 2.78 10.36
N GLN A 70 -13.86 3.24 9.72
CA GLN A 70 -15.22 3.25 10.29
C GLN A 70 -16.24 2.65 9.32
N PRO A 71 -16.95 1.57 9.71
CA PRO A 71 -17.97 0.96 8.87
C PRO A 71 -19.19 1.87 8.69
N PRO A 72 -20.02 1.67 7.65
CA PRO A 72 -19.88 0.64 6.61
C PRO A 72 -18.75 0.96 5.62
N PHE A 73 -18.12 -0.07 5.07
CA PHE A 73 -17.06 0.04 4.09
C PHE A 73 -17.60 -0.24 2.69
N ARG A 74 -17.25 0.62 1.73
CA ARG A 74 -17.56 0.43 0.31
C ARG A 74 -16.33 -0.07 -0.43
N ILE A 75 -16.51 -1.07 -1.27
CA ILE A 75 -15.44 -1.70 -2.04
C ILE A 75 -15.70 -1.43 -3.52
N VAL A 76 -14.75 -0.76 -4.16
CA VAL A 76 -14.83 -0.31 -5.54
C VAL A 76 -13.78 -1.03 -6.37
N ASN A 77 -14.21 -1.64 -7.47
CA ASN A 77 -13.34 -2.31 -8.42
C ASN A 77 -13.27 -1.51 -9.73
N SER A 78 -12.09 -0.98 -10.04
CA SER A 78 -11.85 -0.21 -11.27
C SER A 78 -11.63 -1.10 -12.49
N PHE A 79 -11.46 -2.41 -12.29
CA PHE A 79 -11.11 -3.40 -13.33
C PHE A 79 -12.02 -4.63 -13.30
N PRO A 80 -13.35 -4.47 -13.48
CA PRO A 80 -14.30 -5.58 -13.42
C PRO A 80 -14.12 -6.65 -14.50
N GLN A 81 -13.35 -6.35 -15.55
CA GLN A 81 -12.97 -7.31 -16.59
C GLN A 81 -11.86 -8.29 -16.15
N TYR A 82 -11.09 -7.96 -15.12
CA TYR A 82 -9.99 -8.79 -14.61
C TYR A 82 -10.21 -9.28 -13.19
N LEU A 83 -10.99 -8.57 -12.38
CA LEU A 83 -11.24 -8.88 -10.98
C LEU A 83 -12.75 -8.94 -10.75
N PHE A 84 -13.20 -9.93 -9.98
CA PHE A 84 -14.58 -10.07 -9.54
C PHE A 84 -14.67 -9.94 -8.02
N LEU A 85 -15.53 -9.04 -7.54
CA LEU A 85 -15.80 -8.87 -6.11
C LEU A 85 -17.00 -9.72 -5.71
N ASP A 86 -16.90 -10.46 -4.59
CA ASP A 86 -18.05 -11.19 -4.04
C ASP A 86 -19.11 -10.25 -3.45
N ARG A 87 -18.70 -9.06 -3.02
CA ARG A 87 -19.55 -8.00 -2.46
C ARG A 87 -18.88 -6.63 -2.63
N THR A 88 -19.70 -5.59 -2.62
CA THR A 88 -19.24 -4.19 -2.73
C THR A 88 -19.45 -3.39 -1.45
N GLU A 89 -20.01 -4.00 -0.40
CA GLU A 89 -20.18 -3.38 0.90
C GLU A 89 -19.98 -4.42 2.02
N VAL A 90 -19.30 -4.01 3.09
CA VAL A 90 -19.08 -4.83 4.30
C VAL A 90 -19.16 -3.98 5.55
N SER A 91 -19.58 -4.59 6.65
CA SER A 91 -19.62 -3.97 7.97
C SER A 91 -19.37 -5.02 9.06
N GLY A 92 -19.24 -4.58 10.31
CA GLY A 92 -18.96 -5.44 11.45
C GLY A 92 -17.51 -5.38 11.92
N GLN A 93 -17.18 -6.24 12.89
CA GLN A 93 -15.82 -6.42 13.39
C GLN A 93 -15.01 -7.26 12.39
N ASP A 94 -13.79 -6.82 12.09
CA ASP A 94 -12.86 -7.45 11.12
C ASP A 94 -13.54 -7.83 9.79
N PRO A 95 -14.16 -6.87 9.08
CA PRO A 95 -14.93 -7.19 7.89
C PRO A 95 -14.04 -7.74 6.78
N LYS A 96 -14.57 -8.72 6.05
CA LYS A 96 -13.86 -9.42 4.98
C LYS A 96 -14.60 -9.36 3.66
N PHE A 97 -13.84 -9.29 2.57
CA PHE A 97 -14.35 -9.42 1.21
C PHE A 97 -13.42 -10.31 0.39
N LYS A 98 -13.91 -10.81 -0.73
CA LYS A 98 -13.18 -11.71 -1.61
C LYS A 98 -13.05 -11.11 -2.99
N VAL A 99 -11.87 -11.25 -3.57
CA VAL A 99 -11.60 -10.95 -4.98
C VAL A 99 -11.28 -12.26 -5.67
N THR A 100 -11.92 -12.51 -6.80
CA THR A 100 -11.61 -13.64 -7.68
C THR A 100 -11.06 -13.09 -8.99
N THR A 101 -9.92 -13.60 -9.44
CA THR A 101 -9.37 -13.22 -10.75
C THR A 101 -10.17 -13.80 -11.89
N LEU A 102 -10.29 -13.03 -12.96
CA LEU A 102 -10.78 -13.45 -14.25
C LEU A 102 -9.57 -13.67 -15.19
N THR A 103 -9.84 -14.15 -16.39
CA THR A 103 -8.80 -14.38 -17.40
C THR A 103 -8.16 -13.07 -17.85
N GLY A 104 -6.83 -13.05 -17.92
CA GLY A 104 -6.07 -11.93 -18.48
C GLY A 104 -4.84 -11.57 -17.67
N CYS A 105 -3.90 -10.88 -18.32
CA CYS A 105 -2.77 -10.25 -17.67
C CYS A 105 -3.09 -8.78 -17.40
N GLY A 106 -2.54 -8.24 -16.32
CA GLY A 106 -2.72 -6.83 -15.99
C GLY A 106 -1.79 -6.40 -14.86
N GLU A 107 -1.26 -5.20 -14.99
CA GLU A 107 -0.43 -4.55 -13.97
C GLU A 107 -1.24 -3.41 -13.35
N ASP A 108 -0.88 -3.01 -12.12
CA ASP A 108 -1.51 -1.91 -11.39
C ASP A 108 -3.05 -2.02 -11.27
N LEU A 109 -3.58 -3.24 -11.23
CA LEU A 109 -5.00 -3.49 -11.05
C LEU A 109 -5.36 -3.18 -9.59
N THR A 110 -6.29 -2.26 -9.35
CA THR A 110 -6.57 -1.76 -8.00
C THR A 110 -8.01 -1.97 -7.55
N ILE A 111 -8.16 -2.34 -6.28
CA ILE A 111 -9.41 -2.30 -5.54
C ILE A 111 -9.30 -1.19 -4.49
N LEU A 112 -10.28 -0.30 -4.46
CA LEU A 112 -10.37 0.81 -3.51
C LEU A 112 -11.38 0.47 -2.42
N VAL A 113 -10.96 0.54 -1.16
CA VAL A 113 -11.82 0.38 0.02
C VAL A 113 -12.02 1.75 0.65
N LEU A 114 -13.28 2.18 0.78
CA LEU A 114 -13.66 3.46 1.35
C LEU A 114 -14.39 3.25 2.68
N ASP A 115 -14.03 4.03 3.69
CA ASP A 115 -14.78 4.09 4.95
C ASP A 115 -15.93 5.10 4.90
N GLN A 116 -16.72 5.20 5.97
CA GLN A 116 -17.85 6.14 6.06
C GLN A 116 -17.42 7.61 5.86
N HIS A 117 -16.18 7.97 6.18
CA HIS A 117 -15.62 9.31 6.04
C HIS A 117 -14.85 9.51 4.73
N SER A 118 -15.00 8.59 3.77
CA SER A 118 -14.30 8.60 2.48
C SER A 118 -12.76 8.57 2.60
N ARG A 119 -12.23 8.07 3.71
CA ARG A 119 -10.82 7.65 3.75
C ARG A 119 -10.67 6.40 2.88
N SER A 120 -9.49 6.22 2.31
CA SER A 120 -9.21 5.16 1.35
C SER A 120 -8.11 4.23 1.83
N ALA A 121 -8.30 2.94 1.61
CA ALA A 121 -7.25 1.93 1.56
C ALA A 121 -7.26 1.28 0.16
N THR A 122 -6.08 0.96 -0.36
CA THR A 122 -5.94 0.41 -1.72
C THR A 122 -5.34 -0.99 -1.64
N VAL A 123 -5.88 -1.90 -2.44
CA VAL A 123 -5.28 -3.20 -2.70
C VAL A 123 -4.79 -3.24 -4.14
N ALA A 124 -3.52 -3.57 -4.35
CA ALA A 124 -2.92 -3.75 -5.66
C ALA A 124 -2.91 -5.22 -6.09
N PHE A 125 -3.10 -5.45 -7.39
CA PHE A 125 -3.01 -6.74 -8.04
C PHE A 125 -2.11 -6.63 -9.25
N THR A 126 -1.24 -7.61 -9.40
CA THR A 126 -0.40 -7.81 -10.57
C THR A 126 -0.61 -9.23 -11.06
N VAL A 127 -0.99 -9.38 -12.33
CA VAL A 127 -1.20 -10.67 -12.99
C VAL A 127 -0.27 -10.76 -14.19
N GLU A 128 0.80 -11.53 -14.04
CA GLU A 128 1.85 -11.70 -15.03
C GLU A 128 1.73 -13.05 -15.76
N LYS A 129 2.25 -13.07 -16.99
CA LYS A 129 2.39 -14.29 -17.78
C LYS A 129 3.39 -15.28 -17.15
N GLY A 130 3.28 -16.54 -17.53
CA GLY A 130 4.24 -17.57 -17.17
C GLY A 130 5.57 -17.40 -17.89
N ASP A 131 6.59 -18.12 -17.43
CA ASP A 131 7.88 -18.15 -18.12
C ASP A 131 7.80 -19.00 -19.39
N GLU A 132 8.67 -18.70 -20.35
CA GLU A 132 8.85 -19.56 -21.53
C GLU A 132 9.52 -20.87 -21.11
N ILE A 133 8.99 -22.00 -21.57
CA ILE A 133 9.59 -23.31 -21.34
C ILE A 133 10.67 -23.51 -22.40
N THR A 134 11.94 -23.39 -22.00
CA THR A 134 13.07 -23.82 -22.83
C THR A 134 13.40 -25.28 -22.54
N GLU A 135 13.18 -26.14 -23.53
CA GLU A 135 13.51 -27.58 -23.54
C GLU A 135 15.02 -27.87 -23.47
#